data_AF-A0A179EPN2-F1
#
_entry.id   AF-A0A179EPN2-F1
#
_cell.length_a   1.000
_cell.length_b   1.000
_cell.length_c   1.000
_cell.angle_alpha   90.00
_cell.angle_beta   90.00
_cell.angle_gamma   90.00
#
_symmetry.space_group_name_H-M   'P 1'
#
loop_
_entity.id
_entity.type
_entity.pdbx_description
1 polymer ?
#
loop_
_entity_poly.entity_id
_entity_poly.type
_entity_poly.pdbx_seq_one_letter_code
_entity_poly.pdbx_strand_id
1 'polypeptide(L)'
;MKKQLLIVDGYNMIGSWPELVLLKKQDKMADAREALLHRLSNYAKFEGIEVIVVFDAQLVPGIQQNYKKYQLEVVFTKEDETADSYIERVAGTLNDRLTQVTVATSDLAEQWVVFSQGALRTSAYELYKTIKKTEETIAQENINMRFIDFRRNSPWNDEQLHKLSKKLDDLMKKDR
;
A
#
# COMPACT_ATOMS: atom_id res chain seq x y z
N MET A 1 18.57 -3.75 -12.06
CA MET A 1 17.79 -3.91 -10.81
C MET A 1 16.67 -4.90 -11.08
N LYS A 2 16.36 -5.80 -10.15
CA LYS A 2 15.23 -6.72 -10.32
C LYS A 2 13.91 -5.98 -10.11
N LYS A 3 12.92 -6.26 -10.95
CA LYS A 3 11.54 -5.81 -10.81
C LYS A 3 10.94 -6.41 -9.55
N GLN A 4 10.25 -5.61 -8.74
CA GLN A 4 9.59 -6.10 -7.52
C GLN A 4 8.13 -6.41 -7.84
N LEU A 5 7.70 -7.62 -7.49
CA LEU A 5 6.31 -8.07 -7.61
C LEU A 5 5.82 -8.51 -6.24
N LEU A 6 4.71 -7.91 -5.78
CA LEU A 6 4.04 -8.29 -4.55
C LEU A 6 2.75 -9.05 -4.88
N ILE A 7 2.64 -10.29 -4.41
CA ILE A 7 1.41 -11.07 -4.47
C ILE A 7 0.77 -11.02 -3.09
N VAL A 8 -0.51 -10.65 -3.02
CA VAL A 8 -1.23 -10.45 -1.76
C VAL A 8 -2.44 -11.36 -1.70
N ASP A 9 -2.57 -12.14 -0.63
CA ASP A 9 -3.84 -12.81 -0.31
C ASP A 9 -4.81 -11.80 0.31
N GLY A 10 -5.85 -11.45 -0.46
CA GLY A 10 -6.82 -10.44 -0.08
C GLY A 10 -7.65 -10.81 1.15
N TYR A 11 -8.03 -12.07 1.34
CA TYR A 11 -8.86 -12.47 2.48
C TYR A 11 -8.04 -12.56 3.77
N ASN A 12 -6.80 -13.03 3.67
CA ASN A 12 -5.88 -13.01 4.80
C ASN A 12 -5.63 -11.56 5.27
N MET A 13 -5.46 -10.61 4.34
CA MET A 13 -5.31 -9.18 4.70
C MET A 13 -6.57 -8.62 5.36
N ILE A 14 -7.75 -8.85 4.79
CA ILE A 14 -9.04 -8.38 5.35
C ILE A 14 -9.26 -8.95 6.76
N GLY A 15 -8.86 -10.20 7.00
CA GLY A 15 -8.94 -10.85 8.31
C GLY A 15 -7.93 -10.34 9.34
N SER A 16 -6.85 -9.70 8.90
CA SER A 16 -5.72 -9.30 9.76
C SER A 16 -5.68 -7.80 10.07
N TRP A 17 -6.16 -6.95 9.17
CA TRP A 17 -6.03 -5.50 9.32
C TRP A 17 -7.17 -4.91 10.17
N PRO A 18 -6.87 -4.17 11.25
CA PRO A 18 -7.89 -3.73 12.22
C PRO A 18 -9.10 -3.03 11.59
N GLU A 19 -8.87 -2.11 10.64
CA GLU A 19 -9.96 -1.40 9.98
C GLU A 19 -10.80 -2.27 9.04
N LEU A 20 -10.18 -3.28 8.40
CA LEU A 20 -10.87 -4.17 7.47
C LEU A 20 -11.68 -5.22 8.23
N VAL A 21 -11.15 -5.67 9.37
CA VAL A 21 -11.86 -6.55 10.30
C VAL A 21 -13.14 -5.89 10.82
N LEU A 22 -13.10 -4.59 11.11
CA LEU A 22 -14.30 -3.84 11.51
C LEU A 22 -15.38 -3.84 10.42
N LEU A 23 -14.99 -3.64 9.16
CA LEU A 23 -15.92 -3.68 8.02
C LEU A 23 -16.48 -5.09 7.80
N LYS A 24 -15.63 -6.11 7.91
CA LYS A 24 -16.05 -7.53 7.86
C LYS A 24 -17.09 -7.85 8.93
N LYS A 25 -16.91 -7.36 10.17
CA LYS A 25 -17.86 -7.55 11.28
C LYS A 25 -19.21 -6.83 11.08
N GLN A 26 -19.27 -5.86 10.17
CA GLN A 26 -20.49 -5.13 9.82
C GLN A 26 -21.18 -5.71 8.57
N ASP A 27 -20.80 -6.91 8.14
CA ASP A 27 -21.25 -7.55 6.89
C ASP A 27 -20.94 -6.75 5.61
N LYS A 28 -19.98 -5.81 5.69
CA LYS A 28 -19.54 -4.95 4.58
C LYS A 28 -18.30 -5.50 3.90
N MET A 29 -18.37 -6.74 3.42
CA MET A 29 -17.23 -7.40 2.76
C MET A 29 -16.81 -6.68 1.47
N ALA A 30 -17.78 -6.14 0.72
CA ALA A 30 -17.49 -5.36 -0.49
C ALA A 30 -16.66 -4.11 -0.19
N ASP A 31 -17.03 -3.36 0.85
CA ASP A 31 -16.32 -2.14 1.28
C ASP A 31 -14.92 -2.48 1.79
N ALA A 32 -14.76 -3.61 2.51
CA ALA A 32 -13.44 -4.06 2.98
C ALA A 32 -12.50 -4.37 1.80
N ARG A 33 -13.00 -5.02 0.74
CA ARG A 33 -12.22 -5.28 -0.47
C ARG A 33 -11.83 -3.98 -1.18
N GLU A 34 -12.76 -3.05 -1.33
CA GLU A 34 -12.46 -1.78 -1.98
C GLU A 34 -11.43 -0.96 -1.18
N ALA A 35 -11.58 -0.92 0.15
CA ALA A 35 -10.62 -0.27 1.04
C ALA A 35 -9.22 -0.89 0.93
N LEU A 36 -9.12 -2.22 0.89
CA LEU A 36 -7.85 -2.93 0.70
C LEU A 36 -7.21 -2.56 -0.64
N LEU A 37 -7.96 -2.67 -1.74
CA LEU A 37 -7.46 -2.35 -3.09
C LEU A 37 -7.01 -0.90 -3.20
N HIS A 38 -7.73 0.03 -2.59
CA HIS A 38 -7.34 1.45 -2.61
C HIS A 38 -6.00 1.67 -1.89
N ARG A 39 -5.80 1.06 -0.72
CA ARG A 39 -4.53 1.19 0.03
C ARG A 39 -3.36 0.54 -0.70
N LEU A 40 -3.56 -0.67 -1.22
CA LEU A 40 -2.53 -1.37 -1.99
C LEU A 40 -2.15 -0.61 -3.26
N SER A 41 -3.10 0.08 -3.92
CA SER A 41 -2.81 0.91 -5.09
C SER A 41 -1.91 2.10 -4.74
N ASN A 42 -2.21 2.80 -3.65
CA ASN A 42 -1.40 3.92 -3.20
C ASN A 42 0.02 3.45 -2.86
N TYR A 43 0.13 2.31 -2.18
CA TYR A 43 1.42 1.69 -1.87
C TYR A 43 2.18 1.27 -3.14
N ALA A 44 1.53 0.58 -4.07
CA ALA A 44 2.11 0.16 -5.35
C ALA A 44 2.67 1.35 -6.15
N LYS A 45 1.90 2.44 -6.19
CA LYS A 45 2.28 3.66 -6.90
C LYS A 45 3.43 4.39 -6.22
N PHE A 46 3.46 4.44 -4.89
CA PHE A 46 4.52 5.10 -4.13
C PHE A 46 5.85 4.35 -4.24
N GLU A 47 5.83 3.04 -4.04
CA GLU A 47 7.03 2.20 -4.12
C GLU A 47 7.44 1.87 -5.57
N GLY A 48 6.56 2.09 -6.55
CA GLY A 48 6.81 1.77 -7.96
C GLY A 48 6.88 0.26 -8.22
N ILE A 49 6.11 -0.53 -7.48
CA ILE A 49 6.10 -1.99 -7.57
C ILE A 49 4.82 -2.50 -8.22
N GLU A 50 4.88 -3.69 -8.81
CA GLU A 50 3.66 -4.35 -9.29
C GLU A 50 3.02 -5.14 -8.15
N VAL A 51 1.70 -5.09 -8.07
CA VAL A 51 0.93 -5.76 -7.01
C VAL A 51 -0.20 -6.56 -7.64
N ILE A 52 -0.22 -7.85 -7.34
CA ILE A 52 -1.28 -8.79 -7.70
C ILE A 52 -2.05 -9.13 -6.42
N VAL A 53 -3.35 -8.94 -6.43
CA VAL A 53 -4.24 -9.27 -5.30
C VAL A 53 -5.07 -10.47 -5.68
N VAL A 54 -4.96 -11.54 -4.91
CA VAL A 54 -5.67 -12.80 -5.13
C VAL A 54 -6.81 -12.90 -4.12
N PHE A 55 -8.02 -13.18 -4.60
CA PHE A 55 -9.19 -13.44 -3.78
C PHE A 55 -9.71 -14.85 -4.05
N ASP A 56 -10.01 -15.60 -3.00
CA ASP A 56 -10.64 -16.92 -3.09
C ASP A 56 -12.11 -16.79 -3.55
N ALA A 57 -12.47 -17.44 -4.66
CA ALA A 57 -13.84 -17.39 -5.20
C ALA A 57 -14.89 -18.05 -4.31
N GLN A 58 -14.51 -18.97 -3.40
CA GLN A 58 -15.46 -19.61 -2.48
C GLN A 58 -16.13 -18.61 -1.52
N LEU A 59 -15.52 -17.44 -1.34
CA LEU A 59 -15.97 -16.38 -0.44
C LEU A 59 -16.63 -15.20 -1.18
N VAL A 60 -16.90 -15.32 -2.48
CA VAL A 60 -17.46 -14.24 -3.32
C VAL A 60 -18.71 -14.70 -4.08
N PRO A 61 -19.92 -14.25 -3.70
CA PRO A 61 -21.08 -14.36 -4.57
C PRO A 61 -20.96 -13.35 -5.72
N GLY A 62 -20.88 -13.83 -6.98
CA GLY A 62 -21.21 -13.04 -8.17
C GLY A 62 -20.09 -12.24 -8.86
N ILE A 63 -18.82 -12.39 -8.48
CA ILE A 63 -17.68 -11.73 -9.18
C ILE A 63 -16.64 -12.78 -9.56
N GLN A 64 -16.71 -13.26 -10.81
CA GLN A 64 -15.76 -14.24 -11.39
C GLN A 64 -14.85 -13.61 -12.47
N GLN A 65 -14.53 -12.31 -12.36
CA GLN A 65 -13.75 -11.63 -13.40
C GLN A 65 -12.46 -11.03 -12.84
N ASN A 66 -11.34 -11.38 -13.47
CA ASN A 66 -10.07 -10.69 -13.30
C ASN A 66 -10.19 -9.30 -13.91
N TYR A 67 -9.89 -8.26 -13.15
CA TYR A 67 -9.95 -6.89 -13.65
C TYR A 67 -8.75 -6.09 -13.16
N LYS A 68 -8.33 -5.13 -13.98
CA LYS A 68 -7.34 -4.13 -13.58
C LYS A 68 -8.08 -2.97 -12.92
N LYS A 69 -7.88 -2.75 -11.62
CA LYS A 69 -8.43 -1.59 -10.90
C LYS A 69 -7.30 -0.91 -10.16
N TYR A 70 -7.23 0.41 -10.28
CA TYR A 70 -6.21 1.23 -9.60
C TYR A 70 -4.76 0.79 -9.87
N GLN A 71 -4.43 0.35 -11.09
CA GLN A 71 -3.11 -0.20 -11.46
C GLN A 71 -2.71 -1.50 -10.73
N LEU A 72 -3.64 -2.11 -10.00
CA LEU A 72 -3.49 -3.45 -9.44
C LEU A 72 -4.07 -4.49 -10.39
N GLU A 73 -3.46 -5.67 -10.39
CA GLU A 73 -4.04 -6.86 -10.99
C GLU A 73 -4.85 -7.60 -9.93
N VAL A 74 -6.17 -7.65 -10.11
CA VAL A 74 -7.06 -8.38 -9.20
C VAL A 74 -7.42 -9.70 -9.85
N VAL A 75 -7.13 -10.79 -9.16
CA VAL A 75 -7.40 -12.15 -9.60
C VAL A 75 -8.37 -12.82 -8.64
N PHE A 76 -9.41 -13.42 -9.19
CA PHE A 76 -10.27 -14.34 -8.45
C PHE A 76 -9.90 -15.77 -8.83
N THR A 77 -9.68 -16.64 -7.84
CA THR A 77 -9.43 -18.05 -8.12
C THR A 77 -10.68 -18.73 -8.69
N LYS A 78 -10.54 -19.98 -9.14
CA LYS A 78 -11.69 -20.80 -9.52
C LYS A 78 -12.33 -21.40 -8.27
N GLU A 79 -13.58 -21.84 -8.36
CA GLU A 79 -14.29 -22.47 -7.23
C GLU A 79 -13.58 -23.74 -6.70
N ASP A 80 -12.83 -24.43 -7.57
CA ASP A 80 -12.05 -25.63 -7.29
C ASP A 80 -10.57 -25.36 -6.93
N GLU A 81 -10.15 -24.10 -6.85
CA GLU A 81 -8.76 -23.70 -6.59
C GLU A 81 -8.67 -22.71 -5.42
N THR A 82 -7.85 -23.02 -4.42
CA THR A 82 -7.60 -22.11 -3.29
C THR A 82 -6.67 -20.97 -3.68
N ALA A 83 -6.77 -19.84 -2.98
CA ALA A 83 -5.84 -18.72 -3.13
C ALA A 83 -4.38 -19.18 -3.01
N ASP A 84 -4.09 -20.04 -2.03
CA ASP A 84 -2.75 -20.59 -1.77
C ASP A 84 -2.18 -21.31 -2.99
N SER A 85 -2.95 -22.25 -3.57
CA SER A 85 -2.51 -23.05 -4.72
C SER A 85 -2.24 -22.16 -5.94
N TYR A 86 -3.06 -21.12 -6.12
CA TYR A 86 -2.86 -20.14 -7.18
C TYR A 86 -1.57 -19.34 -6.96
N ILE A 87 -1.36 -18.82 -5.74
CA ILE A 87 -0.20 -18.02 -5.36
C ILE A 87 1.08 -18.83 -5.53
N GLU A 88 1.12 -20.09 -5.10
CA GLU A 88 2.27 -20.97 -5.28
C GLU A 88 2.66 -21.15 -6.75
N ARG A 89 1.68 -21.42 -7.61
CA ARG A 89 1.91 -21.58 -9.06
C ARG A 89 2.44 -20.29 -9.68
N VAL A 90 1.83 -19.16 -9.34
CA VAL A 90 2.18 -17.86 -9.92
C VAL A 90 3.53 -17.36 -9.40
N ALA A 91 3.80 -17.52 -8.10
CA ALA A 91 5.08 -17.15 -7.50
C ALA A 91 6.24 -17.90 -8.15
N GLY A 92 6.12 -19.21 -8.37
CA GLY A 92 7.16 -19.99 -9.05
C GLY A 92 7.36 -19.64 -10.51
N THR A 93 6.28 -19.28 -11.20
CA THR A 93 6.33 -18.93 -12.63
C THR A 93 6.93 -17.54 -12.85
N LEU A 94 6.59 -16.58 -11.99
CA LEU A 94 7.00 -15.17 -12.13
C LEU A 94 8.33 -14.87 -11.44
N ASN A 95 8.80 -15.71 -10.53
CA ASN A 95 10.10 -15.52 -9.88
C ASN A 95 11.22 -15.97 -10.82
N ASP A 96 11.85 -15.00 -11.48
CA ASP A 96 12.93 -15.24 -12.43
C ASP A 96 14.18 -14.41 -12.09
N ARG A 97 15.16 -14.38 -12.99
CA ARG A 97 16.39 -13.61 -12.77
C ARG A 97 16.17 -12.09 -12.77
N LEU A 98 15.08 -11.63 -13.38
CA LEU A 98 14.74 -10.23 -13.58
C LEU A 98 13.68 -9.72 -12.60
N THR A 99 12.93 -10.62 -11.94
CA THR A 99 11.80 -10.30 -11.07
C THR A 99 11.98 -10.97 -9.70
N GLN A 100 11.79 -10.20 -8.63
CA GLN A 100 11.75 -10.70 -7.27
C GLN A 100 10.29 -10.71 -6.81
N VAL A 101 9.76 -11.91 -6.58
CA VAL A 101 8.42 -12.08 -6.04
C VAL A 101 8.45 -12.04 -4.51
N THR A 102 7.51 -11.32 -3.93
CA THR A 102 7.21 -11.31 -2.49
C THR A 102 5.75 -11.68 -2.30
N VAL A 103 5.47 -12.63 -1.41
CA VAL A 103 4.12 -13.08 -1.07
C VAL A 103 3.72 -12.53 0.30
N ALA A 104 2.58 -11.84 0.36
CA ALA A 104 2.01 -11.30 1.59
C ALA A 104 0.89 -12.21 2.12
N THR A 105 1.19 -12.92 3.20
CA THR A 105 0.31 -13.90 3.82
C THR A 105 0.68 -14.16 5.28
N SER A 106 -0.30 -14.47 6.10
CA SER A 106 -0.10 -14.83 7.52
C SER A 106 -0.22 -16.34 7.77
N ASP A 107 -0.64 -17.14 6.79
CA ASP A 107 -0.88 -18.56 7.00
C ASP A 107 0.41 -19.39 7.00
N LEU A 108 0.53 -20.26 8.00
CA LEU A 108 1.72 -21.06 8.30
C LEU A 108 2.00 -22.13 7.22
N ALA A 109 0.97 -22.54 6.48
CA ALA A 109 1.08 -23.54 5.42
C ALA A 109 1.92 -23.02 4.23
N GLU A 110 1.79 -21.74 3.90
CA GLU A 110 2.43 -21.12 2.74
C GLU A 110 3.93 -20.84 2.96
N GLN A 111 4.40 -20.90 4.20
CA GLN A 111 5.75 -20.49 4.55
C GLN A 111 6.82 -21.38 3.88
N TRP A 112 6.60 -22.69 3.75
CA TRP A 112 7.62 -23.61 3.24
C TRP A 112 7.73 -23.64 1.71
N VAL A 113 6.62 -23.44 1.01
CA VAL A 113 6.56 -23.58 -0.45
C VAL A 113 7.14 -22.35 -1.15
N VAL A 114 6.83 -21.15 -0.66
CA VAL A 114 7.31 -19.87 -1.21
C VAL A 114 8.85 -19.78 -1.16
N PHE A 115 9.48 -20.22 -0.06
CA PHE A 115 10.94 -20.18 0.06
C PHE A 115 11.66 -21.18 -0.85
N SER A 116 11.04 -22.33 -1.16
CA SER A 116 11.66 -23.35 -2.02
C SER A 116 11.95 -22.85 -3.43
N GLN A 117 11.21 -21.83 -3.89
CA GLN A 117 11.32 -21.24 -5.22
C GLN A 117 12.03 -19.88 -5.21
N GLY A 118 12.57 -19.44 -4.07
CA GLY A 118 13.32 -18.18 -3.94
C GLY A 118 12.45 -16.92 -3.90
N ALA A 119 11.14 -17.06 -3.69
CA ALA A 119 10.26 -15.94 -3.41
C ALA A 119 10.39 -15.53 -1.93
N LEU A 120 10.20 -14.24 -1.66
CA LEU A 120 10.20 -13.69 -0.30
C LEU A 120 8.81 -13.79 0.29
N ARG A 121 8.72 -13.80 1.63
CA ARG A 121 7.45 -13.76 2.34
C ARG A 121 7.41 -12.54 3.26
N THR A 122 6.26 -11.88 3.31
CA THR A 122 5.92 -10.87 4.31
C THR A 122 4.60 -11.24 4.98
N SER A 123 4.46 -10.95 6.27
CA SER A 123 3.20 -11.17 6.98
C SER A 123 2.17 -10.08 6.70
N ALA A 124 0.88 -10.36 6.93
CA ALA A 124 -0.15 -9.33 6.80
C ALA A 124 0.11 -8.12 7.70
N TYR A 125 0.63 -8.36 8.90
CA TYR A 125 0.94 -7.32 9.87
C TYR A 125 2.15 -6.46 9.46
N GLU A 126 3.20 -7.08 8.92
CA GLU A 126 4.36 -6.34 8.40
C GLU A 126 3.98 -5.49 7.19
N LEU A 127 3.20 -6.05 6.26
CA LEU A 127 2.69 -5.30 5.11
C LEU A 127 1.82 -4.13 5.59
N TYR A 128 0.93 -4.37 6.55
CA TYR A 128 0.10 -3.33 7.15
C TYR A 128 0.93 -2.17 7.72
N LYS A 129 1.96 -2.49 8.52
CA LYS A 129 2.84 -1.49 9.13
C LYS A 129 3.62 -0.70 8.08
N THR A 130 4.07 -1.38 7.03
CA THR A 130 4.80 -0.75 5.91
C THR A 130 3.90 0.22 5.14
N ILE A 131 2.66 -0.19 4.84
CA ILE A 131 1.67 0.65 4.17
C ILE A 131 1.31 1.86 5.04
N LYS A 132 1.04 1.65 6.34
CA LYS A 132 0.79 2.74 7.30
C LYS A 132 1.91 3.79 7.31
N LYS A 133 3.16 3.33 7.39
CA LYS A 133 4.33 4.22 7.36
C LYS A 133 4.43 4.98 6.04
N THR A 134 4.10 4.30 4.93
CA THR A 134 4.06 4.92 3.59
C THR A 134 2.99 6.00 3.52
N GLU A 135 1.78 5.73 4.02
CA GLU A 135 0.68 6.70 4.10
C GLU A 135 1.06 7.92 4.96
N GLU A 136 1.71 7.71 6.10
CA GLU A 136 2.22 8.79 6.97
C GLU A 136 3.27 9.65 6.25
N THR A 137 4.17 9.01 5.50
CA THR A 137 5.21 9.69 4.71
C THR A 137 4.57 10.55 3.62
N ILE A 138 3.62 9.99 2.87
CA ILE A 138 2.85 10.71 1.83
C ILE A 138 2.11 11.90 2.45
N ALA A 139 1.49 11.73 3.62
CA ALA A 139 0.80 12.82 4.31
C ALA A 139 1.77 13.95 4.69
N GLN A 140 2.95 13.60 5.22
CA GLN A 140 3.96 14.58 5.60
C GLN A 140 4.55 15.33 4.39
N GLU A 141 4.82 14.63 3.29
CA GLU A 141 5.29 15.24 2.04
C GLU A 141 4.25 16.20 1.45
N ASN A 142 2.98 15.82 1.44
CA ASN A 142 1.89 16.69 0.98
C ASN A 142 1.76 17.96 1.83
N ILE A 143 1.93 17.85 3.15
CA ILE A 143 1.94 19.00 4.06
C ILE A 143 3.13 19.92 3.73
N ASN A 144 4.33 19.35 3.60
CA ASN A 144 5.52 20.12 3.26
C ASN A 144 5.40 20.82 1.89
N MET A 145 4.88 20.15 0.87
CA MET A 145 4.62 20.75 -0.44
C MET A 145 3.63 21.92 -0.34
N ARG A 146 2.52 21.76 0.41
CA ARG A 146 1.58 22.86 0.66
C ARG A 146 2.24 24.05 1.35
N PHE A 147 3.14 23.82 2.31
CA PHE A 147 3.90 24.89 2.95
C PHE A 147 4.87 25.58 1.97
N ILE A 148 5.51 24.84 1.06
CA ILE A 148 6.38 25.41 0.02
C ILE A 148 5.58 26.25 -0.98
N ASP A 149 4.42 25.75 -1.44
CA ASP A 149 3.55 26.50 -2.35
C ASP A 149 2.95 27.74 -1.67
N PHE A 150 2.66 27.68 -0.37
CA PHE A 150 2.27 28.86 0.41
C PHE A 150 3.38 29.92 0.45
N ARG A 151 4.65 29.52 0.56
CA ARG A 151 5.80 30.43 0.43
C ARG A 151 5.96 30.98 -0.99
N ARG A 152 5.69 30.20 -2.03
CA ARG A 152 5.71 30.65 -3.43
C ARG A 152 4.63 31.69 -3.74
N ASN A 153 3.47 31.58 -3.09
CA ASN A 153 2.40 32.58 -3.14
C ASN A 153 2.54 33.69 -2.08
N SER A 154 3.70 33.78 -1.40
CA SER A 154 4.01 34.96 -0.60
C SER A 154 4.21 36.15 -1.54
N PRO A 155 3.48 37.25 -1.38
CA PRO A 155 3.70 38.47 -2.17
C PRO A 155 5.02 39.18 -1.81
N TRP A 156 5.80 38.60 -0.87
CA TRP A 156 7.05 39.13 -0.35
C TRP A 156 8.21 38.22 -0.73
N ASN A 157 9.25 38.81 -1.34
CA ASN A 157 10.51 38.13 -1.64
C ASN A 157 11.37 37.93 -0.38
N ASP A 158 12.38 37.05 -0.43
CA ASP A 158 13.24 36.69 0.71
C ASP A 158 13.91 37.92 1.37
N GLU A 159 14.31 38.92 0.57
CA GLU A 159 14.89 40.17 1.08
C GLU A 159 13.87 40.99 1.89
N GLN A 160 12.60 40.99 1.47
CA GLN A 160 11.53 41.70 2.17
C GLN A 160 11.16 41.00 3.48
N LEU A 161 11.15 39.66 3.49
CA LEU A 161 10.96 38.85 4.71
C LEU A 161 12.10 39.09 5.71
N HIS A 162 13.34 39.18 5.23
CA HIS A 162 14.49 39.49 6.08
C HIS A 162 14.40 40.90 6.69
N LYS A 163 14.02 41.91 5.88
CA LYS A 163 13.76 43.28 6.38
C LYS A 163 12.62 43.30 7.40
N LEU A 164 11.55 42.54 7.18
CA LEU A 164 10.42 42.46 8.10
C LEU A 164 10.83 41.84 9.43
N SER A 165 11.58 40.73 9.41
CA SER A 165 12.10 40.08 10.61
C SER A 165 12.98 41.02 11.43
N LYS A 166 13.90 41.74 10.77
CA LYS A 166 14.79 42.69 11.44
C LYS A 166 14.00 43.84 12.09
N LYS A 167 12.95 44.33 11.42
CA LYS A 167 12.10 45.40 11.92
C LYS A 167 11.26 44.95 13.12
N LEU A 168 10.82 43.69 13.13
CA LEU A 168 10.14 43.08 14.28
C LEU A 168 11.08 43.02 15.49
N ASP A 169 12.32 42.55 15.32
CA ASP A 169 13.32 42.49 16.38
C ASP A 169 13.64 43.86 16.97
N ASP A 170 13.73 44.89 16.13
CA ASP A 170 13.98 46.26 16.56
C ASP A 170 12.80 46.85 17.36
N LEU A 171 11.56 46.52 16.99
CA LEU A 171 10.36 46.93 17.74
C LEU A 171 10.26 46.20 19.09
N MET A 172 10.54 44.89 19.10
CA MET A 172 10.54 44.10 20.35
C MET A 172 11.63 44.55 21.35
N LYS A 173 12.74 45.11 20.86
CA LYS A 173 13.77 45.71 21.71
C LYS A 173 13.42 47.10 22.22
N LYS A 174 12.48 47.78 21.58
CA LYS A 174 12.08 49.15 21.92
C LYS A 174 10.98 49.21 22.99
N ASP A 175 10.24 48.11 23.16
CA ASP A 175 9.22 47.92 24.20
C ASP A 175 9.77 47.27 25.50
N ARG A 176 11.09 47.25 25.69
CA ARG A 176 11.77 46.92 26.96
C ARG A 176 12.57 48.11 27.46
#